data_AF-S0BGZ8-F1
#
_entry.id   AF-S0BGZ8-F1
#
_cell.length_a   1.000
_cell.length_b   1.000
_cell.length_c   1.000
_cell.angle_alpha   90.00
_cell.angle_beta   90.00
_cell.angle_gamma   90.00
#
_symmetry.space_group_name_H-M   'P 1'
#
loop_
_entity.id
_entity.type
_entity.pdbx_description
1 polymer ?
#
loop_
_entity_poly.entity_id
_entity_poly.type
_entity_poly.pdbx_seq_one_letter_code
_entity_poly.pdbx_strand_id
1 'polypeptide(L)' 'KLHEFISPSISAKQLFDQYQKTVGVDLWSSQYERMQEHLKKLKEGNRSLRTEIRQRMGDCLNELCYEQL' A
#
# COMPACT_ATOMS: atom_id res chain seq x y z
N LYS A 1 -8.56 -15.14 19.19
CA LYS A 1 -8.65 -16.48 18.56
C LYS A 1 -7.32 -17.08 18.10
N LEU A 2 -6.34 -16.34 17.52
CA LEU A 2 -4.98 -16.89 17.33
C LEU A 2 -4.10 -16.76 18.59
N HIS A 3 -4.25 -15.65 19.33
CA HIS A 3 -3.54 -15.39 20.59
C HIS A 3 -3.87 -16.36 21.74
N GLU A 4 -4.94 -17.16 21.60
CA GLU A 4 -5.35 -18.18 22.57
C GLU A 4 -4.50 -19.46 22.47
N PHE A 5 -3.82 -19.68 21.34
CA PHE A 5 -3.00 -20.87 21.08
C PHE A 5 -1.50 -20.61 21.14
N ILE A 6 -1.11 -19.39 21.52
CA ILE A 6 0.30 -19.00 21.57
C ILE A 6 0.73 -19.07 23.03
N SER A 7 1.65 -20.00 23.32
CA SER A 7 2.31 -20.03 24.63
C SER A 7 2.97 -18.65 24.87
N PRO A 8 2.97 -18.10 26.10
CA PRO A 8 3.55 -16.78 26.39
C PRO A 8 5.02 -16.62 25.96
N SER A 9 5.69 -17.73 25.68
CA SER A 9 7.07 -17.84 25.22
C SER A 9 7.27 -17.61 23.71
N ILE A 10 6.21 -17.73 22.90
CA ILE A 10 6.26 -17.51 21.45
C ILE A 10 5.40 -16.30 21.13
N SER A 11 5.97 -15.34 20.40
CA SER A 11 5.19 -14.24 19.83
C SER A 11 4.45 -14.73 18.57
N ALA A 12 3.30 -14.13 18.27
CA ALA A 12 2.59 -14.40 17.02
C ALA A 12 3.52 -14.24 15.79
N LYS A 13 4.43 -13.26 15.84
CA LYS A 13 5.45 -13.04 14.80
C LYS A 13 6.35 -14.27 14.60
N GLN A 14 6.91 -14.84 15.67
CA GLN A 14 7.77 -16.03 15.58
C GLN A 14 7.04 -17.23 14.98
N LEU A 15 5.74 -17.38 15.29
CA LEU A 15 4.91 -18.44 14.73
C LEU A 15 4.72 -18.26 13.22
N PHE A 16 4.41 -17.04 12.78
CA PHE A 16 4.31 -16.71 11.34
C PHE A 16 5.64 -16.88 10.63
N ASP A 17 6.74 -16.37 11.19
CA ASP A 17 8.08 -16.51 10.60
C ASP A 17 8.48 -18.00 10.44
N GLN A 18 8.19 -18.82 11.45
CA GLN A 18 8.46 -20.25 11.40
C GLN A 18 7.58 -20.96 10.37
N TYR A 19 6.30 -20.60 10.26
CA TYR A 19 5.40 -21.13 9.24
C TYR A 19 5.85 -20.77 7.81
N GLN A 20 6.27 -19.52 7.59
CA GLN A 20 6.82 -19.10 6.30
C GLN A 20 8.10 -19.86 5.96
N LYS A 21 8.96 -20.12 6.97
CA LYS A 21 10.21 -20.86 6.79
C LYS A 21 9.99 -22.35 6.50
N THR A 22 8.97 -22.98 7.11
CA THR A 22 8.69 -24.41 6.92
C THR A 22 7.88 -24.70 5.67
N VAL A 23 6.92 -23.83 5.33
CA VAL A 23 6.02 -24.01 4.18
C VAL A 23 6.59 -23.36 2.90
N GLY A 24 7.54 -22.42 3.04
CA GLY A 24 8.17 -21.73 1.92
C GLY A 24 7.24 -20.74 1.20
N VAL A 25 6.13 -20.37 1.83
CA VAL A 25 5.11 -19.48 1.26
C VAL A 25 5.20 -18.11 1.93
N ASP A 26 5.15 -17.05 1.13
CA ASP A 26 5.09 -15.68 1.64
C ASP A 26 3.65 -15.30 2.02
N LEU A 27 3.37 -15.29 3.32
CA LEU A 27 2.07 -14.87 3.88
C LEU A 27 1.83 -13.37 3.74
N TRP A 28 2.88 -12.57 3.54
CA TRP A 28 2.79 -11.11 3.48
C TRP A 28 2.56 -10.58 2.09
N SER A 29 2.84 -11.37 1.05
CA SER A 29 2.67 -11.01 -0.37
C SER A 29 1.33 -10.32 -0.65
N SER A 30 0.21 -10.95 -0.28
CA SER A 30 -1.13 -10.40 -0.49
C SER A 30 -1.40 -9.09 0.26
N GLN A 31 -0.87 -8.94 1.47
CA GLN A 31 -1.04 -7.72 2.26
C GLN A 31 -0.12 -6.60 1.78
N TYR A 32 1.08 -6.95 1.34
CA TYR A 32 2.02 -6.04 0.72
C TYR A 32 1.46 -5.49 -0.60
N GLU A 33 0.90 -6.35 -1.44
CA GLU A 33 0.24 -5.97 -2.69
C GLU A 33 -0.93 -5.01 -2.43
N ARG A 34 -1.82 -5.32 -1.46
CA ARG A 34 -2.91 -4.41 -1.05
C ARG A 34 -2.41 -3.05 -0.56
N MET A 35 -1.32 -3.03 0.20
CA MET A 35 -0.72 -1.80 0.68
C MET A 35 -0.13 -0.97 -0.47
N GLN A 36 0.52 -1.62 -1.43
CA GLN A 36 1.04 -0.99 -2.64
C GLN A 36 -0.09 -0.41 -3.50
N GLU A 37 -1.18 -1.15 -3.71
CA GLU A 37 -2.36 -0.65 -4.42
C GLU A 37 -2.97 0.57 -3.73
N HIS A 38 -3.09 0.54 -2.41
CA HIS A 38 -3.60 1.67 -1.63
C HIS A 38 -2.70 2.90 -1.77
N LEU A 39 -1.38 2.71 -1.70
CA LEU A 39 -0.40 3.78 -1.92
C LEU A 39 -0.52 4.38 -3.33
N LYS A 40 -0.72 3.54 -4.36
CA LYS A 40 -0.92 3.98 -5.74
C LYS A 40 -2.17 4.86 -5.86
N LYS A 41 -3.30 4.42 -5.31
CA LYS A 41 -4.56 5.21 -5.30
C LYS A 41 -4.38 6.57 -4.62
N LEU A 42 -3.69 6.61 -3.48
CA LEU A 42 -3.41 7.87 -2.78
C LEU A 42 -2.50 8.80 -3.59
N LYS A 43 -1.49 8.27 -4.29
CA LYS A 43 -0.61 9.07 -5.16
C LYS A 43 -1.38 9.63 -6.36
N GLU A 44 -2.25 8.85 -6.98
CA GLU A 44 -3.11 9.29 -8.08
C GLU A 44 -4.08 10.39 -7.63
N GLY A 45 -4.74 10.20 -6.49
CA GLY A 45 -5.61 11.22 -5.90
C GLY A 45 -4.85 12.52 -5.59
N ASN A 46 -3.66 12.42 -4.99
CA ASN A 46 -2.81 13.59 -4.74
C ASN A 46 -2.35 14.30 -6.02
N ARG A 47 -1.99 13.55 -7.07
CA ARG A 47 -1.62 14.13 -8.37
C ARG A 47 -2.79 14.90 -8.95
N SER A 48 -3.99 14.31 -8.94
CA SER A 48 -5.22 14.95 -9.43
C SER A 48 -5.54 16.24 -8.67
N LEU A 49 -5.54 16.19 -7.33
CA LEU A 49 -5.82 17.36 -6.49
C LEU A 49 -4.79 18.48 -6.69
N ARG A 50 -3.50 18.14 -6.83
CA ARG A 50 -2.44 19.13 -7.12
C ARG A 50 -2.67 19.80 -8.46
N THR A 51 -3.09 19.06 -9.48
CA THR A 51 -3.44 19.61 -10.80
C THR A 51 -4.66 20.53 -10.70
N GLU A 52 -5.72 20.12 -10.02
CA GLU A 52 -6.94 20.93 -9.84
C GLU A 52 -6.66 22.23 -9.09
N ILE A 53 -5.84 22.19 -8.02
CA ILE A 53 -5.43 23.38 -7.28
C ILE A 53 -4.65 24.34 -8.18
N ARG A 54 -3.69 23.84 -8.97
CA ARG A 54 -2.92 24.69 -9.92
C ARG A 54 -3.82 25.34 -10.96
N GLN A 55 -4.74 24.56 -11.54
CA GLN A 55 -5.72 25.07 -12.51
C GLN A 55 -6.59 26.17 -11.91
N ARG A 56 -7.07 25.99 -10.67
CA ARG A 56 -7.88 27.01 -9.96
C ARG A 56 -7.08 28.25 -9.56
N MET A 57 -5.79 28.12 -9.27
CA MET A 57 -4.92 29.25 -8.94
C MET A 57 -4.50 30.08 -10.16
N GLY A 58 -4.84 29.66 -11.38
CA GLY A 58 -4.48 30.39 -12.60
C GLY A 58 -3.03 30.15 -13.08
N ASP A 59 -2.29 29.28 -12.40
CA ASP A 59 -0.94 28.86 -12.77
C ASP A 59 -1.00 27.80 -13.90
N CYS A 60 -1.06 28.30 -15.13
CA CYS A 60 -0.76 27.64 -16.41
C CYS A 60 -1.70 26.52 -16.94
N LEU A 61 -2.41 26.91 -18.02
CA LEU A 61 -3.04 26.07 -19.06
C LEU A 61 -2.05 25.24 -19.92
N ASN A 62 -0.75 25.25 -19.62
CA ASN A 62 0.29 24.74 -20.54
C ASN A 62 0.89 23.38 -20.13
N GLU A 63 0.48 22.81 -19.00
CA GLU A 63 1.01 21.53 -18.50
C GLU A 63 -0.11 20.50 -18.29
N LEU A 64 -1.23 20.66 -19.00
CA LEU A 64 -2.08 19.54 -19.41
C LEU A 64 -1.23 18.66 -20.32
N CYS A 65 -0.35 17.90 -19.68
CA CYS A 65 0.50 16.90 -20.28
C CYS A 65 -0.37 16.10 -21.26
N TYR A 66 0.12 15.95 -22.48
CA TYR A 66 -0.47 15.18 -23.58
C TYR A 66 -0.89 13.73 -23.21
N GLU A 67 -0.65 13.27 -21.97
CA GLU A 67 -1.11 12.00 -21.43
C GLU A 67 -2.62 11.92 -21.11
N GLN A 68 -3.36 13.03 -21.19
CA GLN A 68 -4.83 13.03 -21.01
C GLN A 68 -5.64 13.16 -22.30
N LEU A 69 -4.98 13.06 -23.48
CA LEU A 69 -5.63 12.91 -24.79
C LEU A 69 -5.79 11.44 -25.15
#